data_AF-A0A433BMI2-F1
#
_entry.id   AF-A0A433BMI2-F1
#
_cell.length_a   1.000
_cell.length_b   1.000
_cell.length_c   1.000
_cell.angle_alpha   90.00
_cell.angle_beta   90.00
_cell.angle_gamma   90.00
#
_symmetry.space_group_name_H-M   'P 1'
#
loop_
_entity.id
_entity.type
_entity.pdbx_description
1 polymer ?
#
loop_
_entity_poly.entity_id
_entity_poly.type
_entity_poly.pdbx_seq_one_letter_code
_entity_poly.pdbx_strand_id
1 'polypeptide(L)'
;MGAKSKLQIETDVLHAAAGKASATLAASAPKPIPPPPPTAVSQLDAALVLVSTSSEALGTKVDTNDVTWATRQSERLTAGPPALQQQDVQGAADIQRAAQFPITRVPMHIGPNDTTKVWTT
;
A
#
# COMPACT_ATOMS: atom_id res chain seq x y z
N MET A 1 -6.01 14.76 -20.60
CA MET A 1 -6.07 13.75 -19.52
C MET A 1 -6.77 14.38 -18.33
N GLY A 2 -8.05 14.08 -18.13
CA GLY A 2 -8.87 14.67 -17.07
C GLY A 2 -8.53 14.06 -15.72
N ALA A 3 -8.40 14.91 -14.70
CA ALA A 3 -8.02 14.52 -13.36
C ALA A 3 -9.06 13.56 -12.74
N LYS A 4 -8.64 12.34 -12.40
CA LYS A 4 -9.34 11.51 -11.40
C LYS A 4 -9.06 12.12 -10.01
N SER A 5 -9.69 13.25 -9.71
CA SER A 5 -9.52 13.96 -8.42
C SER A 5 -10.33 13.34 -7.27
N LYS A 6 -11.01 12.22 -7.50
CA LYS A 6 -11.67 11.44 -6.45
C LYS A 6 -11.01 10.07 -6.37
N LEU A 7 -10.57 9.72 -5.16
CA LEU A 7 -10.03 8.41 -4.82
C LEU A 7 -11.19 7.40 -4.90
N GLN A 8 -11.24 6.59 -5.96
CA GLN A 8 -12.19 5.49 -6.09
C GLN A 8 -11.48 4.22 -5.64
N ILE A 9 -11.81 3.72 -4.46
CA ILE A 9 -11.23 2.49 -3.92
C ILE A 9 -12.31 1.43 -3.76
N GLU A 10 -12.07 0.28 -4.39
CA GLU A 10 -12.87 -0.93 -4.23
C GLU A 10 -12.13 -1.90 -3.32
N THR A 11 -12.57 -2.02 -2.07
CA THR A 11 -11.89 -2.84 -1.05
C THR A 11 -11.81 -4.31 -1.42
N ASP A 12 -12.83 -4.84 -2.11
CA ASP A 12 -12.88 -6.24 -2.55
C ASP A 12 -11.86 -6.52 -3.66
N VAL A 13 -11.65 -5.57 -4.57
CA VAL A 13 -10.63 -5.67 -5.63
C VAL A 13 -9.23 -5.62 -5.02
N LEU A 14 -9.00 -4.79 -4.00
CA LEU A 14 -7.74 -4.75 -3.27
C LEU A 14 -7.46 -6.08 -2.54
N HIS A 15 -8.47 -6.68 -1.91
CA HIS A 15 -8.33 -7.97 -1.25
C HIS A 15 -8.03 -9.09 -2.24
N ALA A 16 -8.74 -9.13 -3.37
CA ALA A 16 -8.47 -10.10 -4.45
C ALA A 16 -7.06 -9.92 -5.04
N ALA A 17 -6.58 -8.67 -5.17
CA ALA A 17 -5.22 -8.37 -5.60
C ALA A 17 -4.17 -8.84 -4.57
N ALA A 18 -4.45 -8.72 -3.27
CA ALA A 18 -3.59 -9.27 -2.22
C ALA A 18 -3.43 -10.78 -2.36
N GLY A 19 -4.54 -11.51 -2.54
CA GLY A 19 -4.54 -12.95 -2.76
C GLY A 19 -3.73 -13.37 -3.99
N LYS A 20 -3.90 -12.66 -5.11
CA LYS A 20 -3.09 -12.89 -6.33
C LYS A 20 -1.61 -12.60 -6.12
N ALA A 21 -1.26 -11.53 -5.42
CA ALA A 21 0.13 -11.19 -5.12
C ALA A 21 0.81 -12.29 -4.30
N SER A 22 0.14 -12.81 -3.27
CA SER A 22 0.65 -13.93 -2.46
C SER A 22 0.82 -15.21 -3.27
N ALA A 23 -0.12 -15.53 -4.15
CA ALA A 23 -0.02 -16.71 -5.02
C ALA A 23 1.14 -16.60 -6.02
N THR A 24 1.34 -15.42 -6.62
CA THR A 24 2.47 -15.16 -7.53
C THR A 24 3.80 -15.26 -6.79
N LEU A 25 3.90 -14.74 -5.57
CA LEU A 25 5.10 -14.87 -4.74
C LEU A 25 5.46 -16.34 -4.52
N ALA A 26 4.48 -17.17 -4.12
CA ALA A 26 4.71 -18.60 -3.90
C ALA A 26 5.15 -19.34 -5.17
N ALA A 27 4.69 -18.91 -6.34
CA ALA A 27 5.03 -19.52 -7.63
C ALA A 27 6.36 -19.02 -8.24
N SER A 28 6.94 -17.93 -7.71
CA SER A 28 8.12 -17.26 -8.29
C SER A 28 9.45 -17.90 -7.88
N ALA A 29 9.45 -18.99 -7.12
CA ALA A 29 10.67 -19.62 -6.63
C ALA A 29 11.59 -20.04 -7.80
N PRO A 30 12.85 -19.56 -7.83
CA PRO A 30 13.77 -19.86 -8.91
C PRO A 30 14.17 -21.34 -8.92
N LYS A 31 14.39 -21.88 -10.12
CA LYS A 31 14.90 -23.24 -10.27
C LYS A 31 16.36 -23.30 -9.78
N PRO A 32 16.75 -24.30 -8.96
CA PRO A 32 18.13 -24.48 -8.57
C PRO A 32 19.05 -24.68 -9.77
N ILE A 33 20.26 -24.12 -9.70
CA ILE A 33 21.32 -24.41 -10.67
C ILE A 33 21.82 -25.83 -10.41
N PRO A 34 22.03 -26.66 -11.46
CA PRO A 34 22.61 -27.99 -11.28
C PRO A 34 24.00 -27.87 -10.65
N PRO A 35 24.34 -28.71 -9.65
CA PRO A 35 25.64 -28.62 -8.99
C PRO A 35 26.78 -28.94 -9.99
N PRO A 36 27.93 -28.26 -9.88
CA PRO A 36 29.09 -28.56 -10.69
C PRO A 36 29.67 -29.95 -10.33
N PRO A 37 30.52 -30.53 -11.20
CA PRO A 37 31.22 -31.77 -10.90
C PRO A 37 31.97 -31.68 -9.56
N PRO A 38 31.91 -32.71 -8.70
CA PRO A 38 32.43 -32.65 -7.33
C PRO A 38 33.96 -32.57 -7.24
N THR A 39 34.67 -32.70 -8.36
CA THR A 39 36.12 -32.65 -8.41
C THR A 39 36.55 -31.78 -9.58
N ALA A 40 37.17 -30.64 -9.29
CA ALA A 40 37.79 -29.83 -10.32
C ALA A 40 39.04 -30.55 -10.82
N VAL A 41 38.91 -31.31 -11.91
CA VAL A 41 40.02 -32.06 -12.52
C VAL A 41 40.83 -31.19 -13.49
N SER A 42 40.33 -29.97 -13.76
CA SER A 42 40.95 -29.00 -14.65
C SER A 42 40.69 -27.55 -14.20
N GLN A 43 41.44 -26.59 -14.76
CA GLN A 43 41.17 -25.16 -14.56
C GLN A 43 39.78 -24.75 -15.08
N LEU A 44 39.27 -25.45 -16.11
CA LEU A 44 37.92 -25.26 -16.63
C LEU A 44 36.85 -25.63 -15.61
N ASP A 45 37.05 -26.75 -14.88
CA ASP A 45 36.13 -27.17 -13.83
C ASP A 45 36.17 -26.21 -12.63
N ALA A 46 37.35 -25.71 -12.27
CA ALA A 46 37.47 -24.71 -11.21
C ALA A 46 36.72 -23.41 -11.57
N ALA A 47 36.81 -22.97 -12.84
CA ALA A 47 36.05 -21.85 -13.34
C ALA A 47 34.53 -22.13 -13.33
N LEU A 48 34.12 -23.35 -13.69
CA LEU A 48 32.72 -23.76 -13.67
C LEU A 48 32.13 -23.76 -12.24
N VAL A 49 32.89 -24.26 -11.26
CA VAL A 49 32.51 -24.21 -9.84
C VAL A 49 32.34 -22.77 -9.38
N LEU A 50 33.28 -21.88 -9.73
CA LEU A 50 33.23 -20.47 -9.34
C LEU A 50 32.05 -19.72 -9.98
N VAL A 51 31.78 -19.96 -11.27
CA VAL A 51 30.66 -19.36 -11.99
C VAL A 51 29.33 -19.88 -11.44
N SER A 52 29.23 -21.18 -11.15
CA SER A 52 28.01 -21.78 -10.57
C SER A 52 27.69 -21.18 -9.20
N THR A 53 28.67 -21.15 -8.30
CA THR A 53 28.49 -20.62 -6.94
C THR A 53 28.20 -19.12 -6.94
N SER A 54 28.89 -18.33 -7.76
CA SER A 54 28.58 -16.90 -7.89
C SER A 54 27.20 -16.63 -8.49
N SER A 55 26.77 -17.45 -9.46
CA SER A 55 25.42 -17.36 -10.06
C SER A 55 24.34 -17.73 -9.05
N GLU A 56 24.53 -18.79 -8.25
CA GLU A 56 23.61 -19.17 -7.18
C GLU A 56 23.51 -18.07 -6.11
N ALA A 57 24.64 -17.49 -5.70
CA ALA A 57 24.66 -16.39 -4.73
C ALA A 57 23.94 -15.14 -5.24
N LEU A 58 24.16 -14.77 -6.51
CA LEU A 58 23.46 -13.65 -7.15
C LEU A 58 21.96 -13.93 -7.29
N GLY A 59 21.59 -15.14 -7.73
CA GLY A 59 20.19 -15.59 -7.82
C GLY A 59 19.49 -15.50 -6.48
N THR A 60 20.12 -16.00 -5.42
CA THR A 60 19.58 -15.98 -4.04
C THR A 60 19.39 -14.55 -3.54
N LYS A 61 20.33 -13.64 -3.83
CA LYS A 61 20.25 -12.24 -3.42
C LYS A 61 19.11 -11.48 -4.10
N VAL A 62 18.96 -11.66 -5.41
CA VAL A 62 17.86 -11.04 -6.18
C VAL A 62 16.52 -11.59 -5.70
N ASP A 63 16.42 -12.92 -5.57
CA ASP A 63 15.21 -13.58 -5.08
C ASP A 63 14.81 -13.10 -3.68
N THR A 64 15.77 -12.96 -2.76
CA THR A 64 15.50 -12.44 -1.41
C THR A 64 14.93 -11.01 -1.43
N ASN A 65 15.47 -10.15 -2.29
CA ASN A 65 14.99 -8.77 -2.42
C ASN A 65 13.57 -8.73 -2.99
N ASP A 66 13.31 -9.50 -4.06
CA ASP A 66 12.01 -9.55 -4.71
C ASP A 66 10.95 -10.15 -3.77
N VAL A 67 11.29 -11.23 -3.07
CA VAL A 67 10.44 -11.82 -2.02
C VAL A 67 10.13 -10.80 -0.93
N THR A 68 11.12 -10.01 -0.49
CA THR A 68 10.91 -8.97 0.54
C THR A 68 9.92 -7.91 0.07
N TRP A 69 10.07 -7.40 -1.16
CA TRP A 69 9.17 -6.39 -1.71
C TRP A 69 7.77 -6.93 -1.99
N ALA A 70 7.67 -8.12 -2.56
CA ALA A 70 6.40 -8.79 -2.80
C ALA A 70 5.65 -9.09 -1.49
N THR A 71 6.36 -9.51 -0.44
CA THR A 71 5.79 -9.72 0.90
C THR A 71 5.23 -8.43 1.46
N ARG A 72 6.03 -7.34 1.45
CA ARG A 72 5.58 -6.02 1.91
C ARG A 72 4.36 -5.51 1.15
N GLN A 73 4.30 -5.77 -0.16
CA GLN A 73 3.16 -5.38 -0.97
C GLN A 73 1.91 -6.18 -0.59
N SER A 74 2.05 -7.50 -0.41
CA SER A 74 0.93 -8.35 0.02
C SER A 74 0.39 -7.94 1.40
N GLU A 75 1.28 -7.67 2.35
CA GLU A 75 0.90 -7.17 3.69
C GLU A 75 0.13 -5.85 3.60
N ARG A 76 0.59 -4.90 2.78
CA ARG A 76 -0.09 -3.61 2.58
C ARG A 76 -1.45 -3.76 1.93
N LEU A 77 -1.58 -4.65 0.94
CA LEU A 77 -2.85 -4.92 0.28
C LEU A 77 -3.83 -5.68 1.19
N THR A 78 -3.32 -6.41 2.18
CA THR A 78 -4.15 -7.09 3.19
C THR A 78 -4.60 -6.13 4.29
N ALA A 79 -3.71 -5.26 4.78
CA ALA A 79 -3.99 -4.32 5.87
C ALA A 79 -4.73 -3.05 5.42
N GLY A 80 -4.60 -2.66 4.15
CA GLY A 80 -5.20 -1.45 3.60
C GLY A 80 -6.74 -1.44 3.61
N PRO A 81 -7.44 -2.48 3.10
CA PRO A 81 -8.89 -2.46 3.00
C PRO A 81 -9.62 -2.28 4.35
N PRO A 82 -9.25 -2.96 5.45
CA PRO A 82 -9.85 -2.71 6.76
C PRO A 82 -9.62 -1.28 7.27
N ALA A 83 -8.43 -0.71 7.05
CA ALA A 83 -8.12 0.67 7.46
C ALA A 83 -8.98 1.69 6.69
N LEU A 84 -9.21 1.44 5.39
CA LEU A 84 -10.08 2.28 4.57
C LEU A 84 -11.55 2.18 4.99
N GLN A 85 -12.04 0.99 5.36
CA GLN A 85 -13.39 0.81 5.90
C GLN A 85 -13.58 1.56 7.22
N GLN A 86 -12.58 1.51 8.11
CA GLN A 86 -12.61 2.28 9.37
C GLN A 86 -12.64 3.79 9.12
N GLN A 87 -11.85 4.28 8.17
CA GLN A 87 -11.87 5.68 7.76
C GLN A 87 -13.23 6.10 7.19
N ASP A 88 -13.87 5.24 6.39
CA ASP A 88 -15.19 5.52 5.83
C ASP A 88 -16.26 5.64 6.92
N VAL A 89 -16.29 4.70 7.88
CA VAL A 89 -17.20 4.73 9.03
C VAL A 89 -17.00 5.98 9.88
N GLN A 90 -15.74 6.33 10.19
CA GLN A 90 -15.42 7.52 10.96
C GLN A 90 -15.83 8.81 10.21
N GLY A 91 -15.52 8.89 8.91
CA GLY A 91 -15.93 10.00 8.06
C GLY A 91 -17.44 10.17 7.97
N ALA A 92 -18.18 9.07 7.83
CA ALA A 92 -19.64 9.09 7.85
C ALA A 92 -20.20 9.59 9.19
N ALA A 93 -19.63 9.12 10.32
CA ALA A 93 -20.02 9.57 11.65
C ALA A 93 -19.75 11.07 11.88
N ASP A 94 -18.62 11.58 11.38
CA ASP A 94 -18.27 13.00 11.49
C ASP A 94 -19.19 13.89 10.65
N ILE A 95 -19.56 13.45 9.44
CA ILE A 95 -20.57 14.13 8.60
C ILE A 95 -21.93 14.16 9.31
N GLN A 96 -22.37 13.05 9.89
CA GLN A 96 -23.63 12.98 10.63
C GLN A 96 -23.62 13.90 11.86
N ARG A 97 -22.50 13.96 12.59
CA ARG A 97 -22.35 14.85 13.75
C ARG A 97 -22.35 16.33 13.32
N ALA A 98 -21.70 16.68 12.21
CA ALA A 98 -21.72 18.03 11.68
C ALA A 98 -23.14 18.46 11.24
N ALA A 99 -23.95 17.53 10.71
CA ALA A 99 -25.34 17.79 10.33
C ALA A 99 -26.29 17.96 11.53
N GLN A 100 -25.89 17.57 12.74
CA GLN A 100 -26.70 17.67 13.96
C GLN A 100 -26.58 19.02 14.69
N PHE A 101 -25.60 19.87 14.32
CA PHE A 101 -25.57 21.24 14.81
C PHE A 101 -26.50 22.10 13.94
N PRO A 102 -27.55 22.71 14.50
CA PRO A 102 -28.38 23.63 13.73
C PRO A 102 -27.48 24.76 13.24
N ILE A 103 -27.51 25.02 11.92
CA ILE A 103 -26.99 26.26 11.36
C ILE A 103 -27.74 27.37 12.09
N THR A 104 -27.09 28.03 13.05
CA THR A 104 -27.61 29.25 13.63
C THR A 104 -27.70 30.23 12.47
N ARG A 105 -28.90 30.39 11.90
CA ARG A 105 -29.20 31.48 10.97
C ARG A 105 -29.01 32.75 11.76
N VAL A 106 -27.79 33.28 11.78
CA VAL A 106 -27.57 34.67 12.15
C VAL A 106 -28.32 35.45 11.07
N PRO A 107 -29.42 36.16 11.41
CA PRO A 107 -30.11 36.96 10.41
C PRO A 107 -29.10 37.99 9.91
N MET A 108 -28.73 37.91 8.62
CA MET A 108 -28.04 39.01 7.96
C MET A 108 -29.00 40.19 7.97
N HIS A 109 -28.80 41.11 8.90
CA HIS A 109 -29.53 42.36 8.94
C HIS A 109 -28.98 43.25 7.81
N ILE A 110 -29.67 43.29 6.67
CA ILE A 110 -29.44 44.29 5.64
C ILE A 110 -30.30 45.51 6.03
N GLY A 111 -29.73 46.37 6.85
CA GLY A 111 -30.34 47.62 7.33
C GLY A 111 -29.28 48.46 8.05
N PRO A 112 -29.35 49.80 7.98
CA PRO A 112 -28.24 50.66 8.38
C PRO A 112 -27.90 50.48 9.87
N ASN A 113 -26.59 50.43 10.17
CA ASN A 113 -26.03 50.14 11.49
C ASN A 113 -26.56 51.10 12.56
N ASP A 114 -27.38 50.60 13.48
CA ASP A 114 -27.80 51.35 14.65
C ASP A 114 -26.79 51.14 15.78
N THR A 115 -25.98 52.16 16.05
CA THR A 115 -24.79 52.16 16.93
C THR A 115 -25.09 52.18 18.43
N THR A 116 -26.26 51.73 18.88
CA THR A 116 -26.62 51.80 20.31
C THR A 116 -26.98 50.45 20.89
N LYS A 117 -25.97 49.59 21.14
CA LYS A 117 -26.04 48.63 22.25
C LYS A 117 -24.70 48.55 22.97
N VAL A 118 -24.64 49.29 24.07
CA VAL A 118 -23.64 49.14 25.14
C VAL A 118 -23.95 47.81 25.85
N TRP A 119 -23.00 46.89 25.88
CA TRP A 119 -23.03 45.77 26.82
C TRP A 119 -22.13 46.13 27.99
N THR A 120 -22.75 46.39 29.13
CA THR A 120 -22.09 46.56 30.42
C THR A 120 -21.55 45.20 30.91
N THR A 121 -20.43 45.29 31.65
CA THR A 121 -19.49 44.29 32.16
C THR A 121 -20.05 42.92 32.57
#